data_AF-A0A2S1ESN2-F1
#
_entry.id   AF-A0A2S1ESN2-F1
#
_cell.length_a   1.000
_cell.length_b   1.000
_cell.length_c   1.000
_cell.angle_alpha   90.00
_cell.angle_beta   90.00
_cell.angle_gamma   90.00
#
_symmetry.space_group_name_H-M   'P 1'
#
loop_
_entity.id
_entity.type
_entity.pdbx_description
1 polymer ?
#
loop_
_entity_poly.entity_id
_entity_poly.type
_entity_poly.pdbx_seq_one_letter_code
_entity_poly.pdbx_strand_id
1 'polypeptide(L)'
;MHFTLSTATNSGQASNTIYPNQLAIASPQELKKVVQYDHVCGLFKNNQRNIGNFVKADCLVMDCDNDHSDDPATWINPTSIANYFDDVSYAITLSRNNMKTKNKKAPRPKFHIYFPISEIGDARTYAELKHEIQEYFPYFDDNALDAARFVFGVPNTETSWHEGSQTIDQFMMAQRYFAKQNVGSIHVGKRNTTLSHFAGRIIMRLGNTSEARQAFQDEAAKCDPPLKDPELRTIWHSAIKFGQRMTSQKGYIPPEEYNQPNDDLRPDDYSDTGESYVFVDNCKDQVCYTNQSGFMWFDGKVWQESEPLALGEVQRFTDRQLADAQLRVTKAYQVIQQNGVAKDIQTMGKTKASRSFNDDQQTAFKEYENAKAYEAFVLKERSTRGINGILTNARPKLVKEINEFDADPFLLNTPNGPFNLKKGIHGRQDIQASELITKSTSCIPSDQGTAIWQETLNTFFCGDQDLMNYVQEIVGLVAIGQVYLEALIIAYGSGRNGKSTFWNTIANVLGSYTGHLSADALTTGVRRNVKPEMAEVKGKRLIISAELEEGKRLNTSIVKQLCSTDEIYAEKKYMKPFSFTPSHTIVLYTNYLPHVGGNDEGIWRRLIVIFLKPRSLNATILKIMLSI
;
A
#
# COMPACT_ATOMS: atom_id res chain seq x y z
N MET A 1 -13.24 6.12 -6.53
CA MET A 1 -13.16 7.51 -6.04
C MET A 1 -14.55 8.13 -5.98
N HIS A 2 -14.77 9.04 -5.04
CA HIS A 2 -16.05 9.74 -4.85
C HIS A 2 -15.79 11.20 -4.49
N PHE A 3 -16.52 12.13 -5.12
CA PHE A 3 -16.43 13.56 -4.81
C PHE A 3 -17.69 14.31 -5.23
N THR A 4 -17.86 15.55 -4.79
CA THR A 4 -19.07 16.36 -4.99
C THR A 4 -18.77 17.61 -5.82
N LEU A 5 -19.65 17.94 -6.77
CA LEU A 5 -19.64 19.23 -7.48
C LEU A 5 -20.96 19.98 -7.27
N SER A 6 -20.89 21.30 -7.14
CA SER A 6 -22.05 22.18 -7.11
C SER A 6 -22.26 22.81 -8.50
N THR A 7 -23.39 22.53 -9.15
CA THR A 7 -23.69 23.05 -10.49
C THR A 7 -24.72 24.16 -10.49
N ALA A 8 -24.60 25.04 -11.49
CA ALA A 8 -25.65 25.94 -11.92
C ALA A 8 -26.74 25.19 -12.69
N THR A 9 -27.86 25.86 -12.98
CA THR A 9 -28.91 25.33 -13.86
C THR A 9 -28.59 25.54 -15.35
N ASN A 10 -27.60 26.38 -15.67
CA ASN A 10 -27.22 26.79 -17.03
C ASN A 10 -25.70 26.64 -17.24
N SER A 11 -25.23 26.80 -18.49
CA SER A 11 -23.80 26.80 -18.85
C SER A 11 -23.41 28.08 -19.58
N GLY A 12 -22.14 28.51 -19.47
CA GLY A 12 -21.58 29.64 -20.22
C GLY A 12 -21.77 31.02 -19.58
N GLN A 13 -22.26 31.11 -18.34
CA GLN A 13 -22.56 32.35 -17.63
C GLN A 13 -21.51 32.64 -16.54
N ALA A 14 -20.41 33.29 -16.92
CA ALA A 14 -19.29 33.59 -16.00
C ALA A 14 -19.70 34.45 -14.79
N SER A 15 -20.69 35.32 -14.95
CA SER A 15 -21.24 36.18 -13.90
C SER A 15 -22.15 35.44 -12.92
N ASN A 16 -22.52 34.19 -13.19
CA ASN A 16 -23.37 33.41 -12.31
C ASN A 16 -22.64 33.09 -11.00
N THR A 17 -23.30 33.39 -9.89
CA THR A 17 -22.83 33.10 -8.54
C THR A 17 -23.68 32.07 -7.82
N ILE A 18 -24.76 31.55 -8.41
CA ILE A 18 -25.69 30.61 -7.73
C ILE A 18 -25.50 29.18 -8.29
N TYR A 19 -25.19 28.23 -7.42
CA TYR A 19 -24.89 26.83 -7.74
C TYR A 19 -25.70 25.89 -6.83
N PRO A 20 -27.01 25.72 -7.08
CA PRO A 20 -27.94 25.10 -6.13
C PRO A 20 -27.91 23.57 -6.11
N ASN A 21 -27.32 22.93 -7.12
CA ASN A 21 -27.39 21.48 -7.29
C ASN A 21 -26.08 20.84 -6.82
N GLN A 22 -26.08 20.21 -5.65
CA GLN A 22 -24.97 19.37 -5.19
C GLN A 22 -25.13 17.95 -5.73
N LEU A 23 -24.13 17.50 -6.49
CA LEU A 23 -24.16 16.21 -7.15
C LEU A 23 -22.92 15.43 -6.75
N ALA A 24 -23.16 14.29 -6.08
CA ALA A 24 -22.14 13.29 -5.80
C ALA A 24 -21.76 12.56 -7.11
N ILE A 25 -20.47 12.36 -7.30
CA ILE A 25 -19.89 11.75 -8.51
C ILE A 25 -19.08 10.54 -8.06
N ALA A 26 -19.51 9.37 -8.47
CA ALA A 26 -18.86 8.09 -8.21
C ALA A 26 -18.46 7.36 -9.50
N SER A 27 -18.78 7.95 -10.68
CA SER A 27 -18.53 7.33 -11.97
C SER A 27 -18.23 8.35 -13.08
N PRO A 28 -17.52 7.94 -14.14
CA PRO A 28 -17.29 8.79 -15.31
C PRO A 28 -18.59 9.24 -15.99
N GLN A 29 -19.64 8.40 -15.97
CA GLN A 29 -20.94 8.74 -16.56
C GLN A 29 -21.66 9.86 -15.81
N GLU A 30 -21.55 9.89 -14.48
CA GLU A 30 -22.07 10.99 -13.66
C GLU A 30 -21.27 12.27 -13.90
N LEU A 31 -19.94 12.18 -13.91
CA LEU A 31 -19.08 13.32 -14.20
C LEU A 31 -19.44 13.96 -15.55
N LYS A 32 -19.60 13.14 -16.60
CA LYS A 32 -19.97 13.59 -17.94
C LYS A 32 -21.34 14.28 -18.02
N LYS A 33 -22.27 13.97 -17.11
CA LYS A 33 -23.56 14.68 -17.01
C LYS A 33 -23.40 16.02 -16.29
N VAL A 34 -22.63 16.05 -15.21
CA VAL A 34 -22.44 17.21 -14.35
C VAL A 34 -21.68 18.33 -15.06
N VAL A 35 -20.59 18.00 -15.76
CA VAL A 35 -19.67 18.99 -16.37
C VAL A 35 -20.22 19.68 -17.62
N GLN A 36 -21.45 19.34 -18.02
CA GLN A 36 -22.17 20.09 -19.06
C GLN A 36 -22.68 21.44 -18.56
N TYR A 37 -22.84 21.58 -17.24
CA TYR A 37 -23.26 22.80 -16.57
C TYR A 37 -22.05 23.54 -15.98
N ASP A 38 -22.20 24.84 -15.83
CA ASP A 38 -21.24 25.64 -15.08
C ASP A 38 -21.18 25.14 -13.64
N HIS A 39 -19.99 24.98 -13.07
CA HIS A 39 -19.85 24.32 -11.77
C HIS A 39 -18.62 24.79 -10.98
N VAL A 40 -18.64 24.41 -9.71
CA VAL A 40 -17.59 24.64 -8.71
C VAL A 40 -17.43 23.39 -7.83
N CYS A 41 -16.25 23.17 -7.27
CA CYS A 41 -16.01 22.06 -6.33
C CYS A 41 -16.48 22.35 -4.90
N GLY A 42 -16.64 23.63 -4.55
CA GLY A 42 -17.05 24.03 -3.20
C GLY A 42 -18.57 23.98 -2.98
N LEU A 43 -18.95 23.73 -1.73
CA LEU A 43 -20.25 24.08 -1.18
C LEU A 43 -20.20 25.49 -0.60
N PHE A 44 -21.24 26.28 -0.88
CA PHE A 44 -21.35 27.67 -0.41
C PHE A 44 -22.65 27.92 0.35
N LYS A 45 -22.59 28.79 1.37
CA LYS A 45 -23.78 29.29 2.08
C LYS A 45 -24.75 29.92 1.08
N ASN A 46 -26.04 29.61 1.23
CA ASN A 46 -27.10 30.03 0.32
C ASN A 46 -26.85 29.66 -1.16
N ASN A 47 -26.03 28.63 -1.41
CA ASN A 47 -25.58 28.22 -2.74
C ASN A 47 -24.89 29.34 -3.54
N GLN A 48 -24.42 30.40 -2.87
CA GLN A 48 -23.84 31.57 -3.52
C GLN A 48 -22.31 31.50 -3.49
N ARG A 49 -21.70 31.18 -4.64
CA ARG A 49 -20.25 31.17 -4.88
C ARG A 49 -19.63 32.51 -4.55
N ASN A 50 -19.04 32.55 -3.37
CA ASN A 50 -18.20 33.62 -2.85
C ASN A 50 -17.28 32.95 -1.83
N ILE A 51 -16.00 33.31 -1.81
CA ILE A 51 -15.03 32.77 -0.86
C ILE A 51 -15.54 32.92 0.59
N GLY A 52 -16.16 34.06 0.94
CA GLY A 52 -16.73 34.29 2.28
C GLY A 52 -17.94 33.39 2.61
N ASN A 53 -18.54 32.77 1.60
CA ASN A 53 -19.62 31.81 1.75
C ASN A 53 -19.14 30.37 1.70
N PHE A 54 -17.85 30.09 1.48
CA PHE A 54 -17.35 28.71 1.40
C PHE A 54 -17.67 27.94 2.69
N VAL A 55 -18.18 26.72 2.53
CA VAL A 55 -18.58 25.83 3.61
C VAL A 55 -17.64 24.64 3.67
N LYS A 56 -17.48 23.92 2.55
CA LYS A 56 -16.62 22.75 2.45
C LYS A 56 -16.40 22.30 1.00
N ALA A 57 -15.40 21.45 0.76
CA ALA A 57 -15.20 20.73 -0.49
C ALA A 57 -14.53 19.38 -0.23
N ASP A 58 -14.92 18.35 -0.98
CA ASP A 58 -14.29 17.00 -1.03
C ASP A 58 -13.61 16.75 -2.40
N CYS A 59 -13.57 17.77 -3.25
CA CYS A 59 -12.93 17.78 -4.56
C CYS A 59 -12.11 19.06 -4.72
N LEU A 60 -10.98 18.97 -5.42
CA LEU A 60 -10.16 20.12 -5.82
C LEU A 60 -9.98 20.10 -7.34
N VAL A 61 -10.13 21.26 -8.00
CA VAL A 61 -9.89 21.40 -9.45
C VAL A 61 -8.63 22.20 -9.75
N MET A 62 -7.79 21.70 -10.66
CA MET A 62 -6.62 22.39 -11.22
C MET A 62 -6.76 22.56 -12.74
N ASP A 63 -6.32 23.70 -13.26
CA ASP A 63 -6.43 24.05 -14.67
C ASP A 63 -5.06 23.86 -15.35
N CYS A 64 -5.03 23.18 -16.49
CA CYS A 64 -3.83 23.02 -17.31
C CYS A 64 -4.05 23.68 -18.68
N ASP A 65 -3.42 24.83 -18.88
CA ASP A 65 -3.65 25.69 -20.03
C ASP A 65 -2.50 25.66 -21.06
N ASN A 66 -1.39 24.98 -20.73
CA ASN A 66 -0.16 24.91 -21.55
C ASN A 66 0.36 26.30 -21.98
N ASP A 67 0.23 27.28 -21.09
CA ASP A 67 0.65 28.66 -21.35
C ASP A 67 2.14 28.89 -21.08
N HIS A 68 2.83 27.92 -20.47
CA HIS A 68 4.26 27.93 -20.14
C HIS A 68 5.20 27.78 -21.35
N SER A 69 4.70 27.28 -22.49
CA SER A 69 5.53 27.08 -23.69
C SER A 69 4.70 27.09 -24.98
N ASP A 70 5.31 27.54 -26.07
CA ASP A 70 4.76 27.42 -27.43
C ASP A 70 5.28 26.19 -28.18
N ASP A 71 6.21 25.44 -27.60
CA ASP A 71 6.71 24.17 -28.15
C ASP A 71 5.77 23.01 -27.81
N PRO A 72 5.12 22.37 -28.80
CA PRO A 72 4.23 21.24 -28.58
C PRO A 72 4.87 20.05 -27.84
N ALA A 73 6.19 19.86 -27.94
CA ALA A 73 6.89 18.77 -27.25
C ALA A 73 6.90 18.94 -25.71
N THR A 74 6.68 20.16 -25.23
CA THR A 74 6.69 20.51 -23.80
C THR A 74 5.28 20.64 -23.21
N TRP A 75 4.24 20.44 -24.03
CA TRP A 75 2.86 20.52 -23.58
C TRP A 75 2.49 19.28 -22.77
N ILE A 76 1.79 19.52 -21.67
CA ILE A 76 1.16 18.47 -20.87
C ILE A 76 -0.13 18.06 -21.58
N ASN A 77 -0.24 16.78 -21.86
CA ASN A 77 -1.43 16.18 -22.45
C ASN A 77 -2.26 15.48 -21.36
N PRO A 78 -3.59 15.39 -21.50
CA PRO A 78 -4.44 14.63 -20.57
C PRO A 78 -3.96 13.20 -20.32
N THR A 79 -3.42 12.53 -21.35
CA THR A 79 -2.87 11.18 -21.27
C THR A 79 -1.56 11.10 -20.49
N SER A 80 -0.81 12.20 -20.38
CA SER A 80 0.47 12.28 -19.66
C SER A 80 0.30 12.50 -18.16
N ILE A 81 -0.92 12.81 -17.68
CA ILE A 81 -1.19 13.05 -16.25
C ILE A 81 -0.88 11.82 -15.39
N ALA A 82 -1.08 10.62 -15.93
CA ALA A 82 -0.73 9.37 -15.24
C ALA A 82 0.77 9.28 -14.92
N ASN A 83 1.65 9.98 -15.65
CA ASN A 83 3.09 9.97 -15.35
C ASN A 83 3.45 10.74 -14.06
N TYR A 84 2.56 11.63 -13.60
CA TYR A 84 2.77 12.48 -12.43
C TYR A 84 1.94 12.04 -11.22
N PHE A 85 0.84 11.33 -11.48
CA PHE A 85 -0.21 11.01 -10.51
C PHE A 85 -0.70 9.56 -10.65
N ASP A 86 0.20 8.62 -10.91
CA ASP A 86 -0.10 7.20 -11.22
C ASP A 86 -0.86 6.45 -10.12
N ASP A 87 -0.70 6.84 -8.85
CA ASP A 87 -1.40 6.24 -7.71
C ASP A 87 -2.42 7.19 -7.06
N VAL A 88 -2.68 8.35 -7.67
CA VAL A 88 -3.66 9.33 -7.17
C VAL A 88 -4.98 9.18 -7.94
N SER A 89 -6.10 9.15 -7.23
CA SER A 89 -7.42 9.23 -7.88
C SER A 89 -7.61 10.61 -8.51
N TYR A 90 -8.01 10.67 -9.78
CA TYR A 90 -8.35 11.94 -10.45
C TYR A 90 -9.26 11.73 -11.66
N ALA A 91 -10.01 12.77 -12.02
CA ALA A 91 -10.77 12.82 -13.27
C ALA A 91 -10.34 14.01 -14.12
N ILE A 92 -10.45 13.92 -15.45
CA ILE A 92 -10.09 15.00 -16.37
C ILE A 92 -11.27 15.36 -17.25
N THR A 93 -11.47 16.64 -17.52
CA THR A 93 -12.41 17.15 -18.55
C THR A 93 -11.73 18.18 -19.43
N LEU A 94 -12.03 18.20 -20.73
CA LEU A 94 -11.48 19.21 -21.64
C LEU A 94 -12.12 20.59 -21.41
N SER A 95 -11.30 21.64 -21.47
CA SER A 95 -11.74 23.03 -21.35
C SER A 95 -12.51 23.47 -22.59
N ARG A 96 -13.41 24.46 -22.45
CA ARG A 96 -14.09 25.10 -23.60
C ARG A 96 -13.13 25.73 -24.62
N ASN A 97 -11.88 25.98 -24.21
CA ASN A 97 -10.81 26.55 -25.03
C ASN A 97 -9.80 25.49 -25.52
N ASN A 98 -10.03 24.21 -25.27
CA ASN A 98 -9.16 23.14 -25.75
C ASN A 98 -8.98 23.22 -27.27
N MET A 99 -7.73 23.20 -27.74
CA MET A 99 -7.36 23.29 -29.17
C MET A 99 -7.95 24.50 -29.92
N LYS A 100 -8.27 25.59 -29.21
CA LYS A 100 -8.70 26.86 -29.83
C LYS A 100 -7.57 27.88 -29.83
N THR A 101 -7.48 28.65 -30.90
CA THR A 101 -6.60 29.83 -30.98
C THR A 101 -7.12 30.92 -30.04
N LYS A 102 -6.31 31.36 -29.08
CA LYS A 102 -6.62 32.44 -28.14
C LYS A 102 -5.38 33.29 -27.92
N ASN A 103 -5.51 34.61 -27.82
CA ASN A 103 -4.38 35.53 -27.56
C ASN A 103 -3.17 35.37 -28.50
N LYS A 104 -3.41 35.09 -29.79
CA LYS A 104 -2.38 34.84 -30.83
C LYS A 104 -1.49 33.60 -30.58
N LYS A 105 -1.85 32.73 -29.64
CA LYS A 105 -1.18 31.46 -29.36
C LYS A 105 -1.76 30.32 -30.20
N ALA A 106 -0.89 29.40 -30.65
CA ALA A 106 -1.29 28.21 -31.42
C ALA A 106 -2.27 27.31 -30.64
N PRO A 107 -3.19 26.60 -31.33
CA PRO A 107 -4.06 25.58 -30.73
C PRO A 107 -3.28 24.59 -29.86
N ARG A 108 -3.66 24.47 -28.58
CA ARG A 108 -2.98 23.60 -27.61
C ARG A 108 -3.96 22.92 -26.66
N PRO A 109 -3.58 21.78 -26.05
CA PRO A 109 -4.42 21.09 -25.08
C PRO A 109 -4.73 22.01 -23.89
N LYS A 110 -6.01 22.14 -23.53
CA LYS A 110 -6.46 22.83 -22.33
C LYS A 110 -7.52 22.00 -21.61
N PHE A 111 -7.32 21.72 -20.33
CA PHE A 111 -8.18 20.79 -19.57
C PHE A 111 -8.18 21.09 -18.07
N HIS A 112 -9.17 20.54 -17.38
CA HIS A 112 -9.37 20.62 -15.94
C HIS A 112 -9.17 19.23 -15.33
N ILE A 113 -8.44 19.16 -14.22
CA ILE A 113 -8.24 17.93 -13.44
C ILE A 113 -8.96 18.09 -12.10
N TYR A 114 -9.78 17.10 -11.74
CA TYR A 114 -10.51 17.01 -10.49
C TYR A 114 -9.85 15.94 -9.62
N PHE A 115 -9.33 16.36 -8.48
CA PHE A 115 -8.74 15.51 -7.47
C PHE A 115 -9.70 15.37 -6.29
N PRO A 116 -10.15 14.16 -5.93
CA PRO A 116 -10.77 13.91 -4.64
C PRO A 116 -9.79 14.27 -3.53
N ILE A 117 -10.32 14.89 -2.47
CA ILE A 117 -9.56 15.28 -1.29
C ILE A 117 -10.29 14.84 -0.02
N SER A 118 -9.56 14.71 1.08
CA SER A 118 -10.18 14.76 2.41
C SER A 118 -11.02 16.03 2.52
N GLU A 119 -12.24 15.96 3.09
CA GLU A 119 -13.14 17.11 3.17
C GLU A 119 -12.49 18.31 3.87
N ILE A 120 -12.38 19.44 3.17
CA ILE A 120 -11.83 20.70 3.69
C ILE A 120 -12.96 21.68 3.93
N GLY A 121 -13.18 22.08 5.19
CA GLY A 121 -14.21 23.04 5.61
C GLY A 121 -13.76 24.51 5.64
N ASP A 122 -12.54 24.82 5.23
CA ASP A 122 -11.96 26.17 5.30
C ASP A 122 -11.40 26.62 3.93
N ALA A 123 -11.84 27.78 3.46
CA ALA A 123 -11.54 28.27 2.12
C ALA A 123 -10.05 28.59 1.95
N ARG A 124 -9.39 29.02 3.02
CA ARG A 124 -7.97 29.34 3.01
C ARG A 124 -7.14 28.06 2.91
N THR A 125 -7.44 27.07 3.73
CA THR A 125 -6.78 25.74 3.69
C THR A 125 -6.92 25.08 2.31
N TYR A 126 -8.10 25.21 1.69
CA TYR A 126 -8.33 24.73 0.34
C TYR A 126 -7.45 25.44 -0.69
N ALA A 127 -7.38 26.79 -0.63
CA ALA A 127 -6.53 27.56 -1.52
C ALA A 127 -5.03 27.28 -1.30
N GLU A 128 -4.59 27.12 -0.04
CA GLU A 128 -3.20 26.76 0.31
C GLU A 128 -2.80 25.41 -0.31
N LEU A 129 -3.69 24.40 -0.29
CA LEU A 129 -3.43 23.13 -0.97
C LEU A 129 -3.29 23.30 -2.49
N LYS A 130 -4.10 24.16 -3.12
CA LYS A 130 -3.97 24.47 -4.55
C LYS A 130 -2.65 25.15 -4.89
N HIS A 131 -2.24 26.13 -4.09
CA HIS A 131 -0.97 26.80 -4.23
C HIS A 131 0.20 25.82 -4.12
N GLU A 132 0.14 24.90 -3.16
CA GLU A 132 1.20 23.91 -2.98
C GLU A 132 1.28 22.91 -4.13
N ILE A 133 0.14 22.43 -4.64
CA ILE A 133 0.12 21.57 -5.83
C ILE A 133 0.74 22.31 -7.02
N GLN A 134 0.41 23.60 -7.22
CA GLN A 134 0.96 24.40 -8.31
C GLN A 134 2.47 24.65 -8.16
N GLU A 135 2.96 24.85 -6.93
CA GLU A 135 4.39 25.04 -6.64
C GLU A 135 5.19 23.78 -7.01
N TYR A 136 4.68 22.60 -6.69
CA TYR A 136 5.31 21.32 -7.04
C TYR A 136 5.15 20.94 -8.51
N PHE A 137 4.06 21.37 -9.15
CA PHE A 137 3.73 21.08 -10.53
C PHE A 137 3.45 22.38 -11.30
N PRO A 138 4.51 23.12 -11.70
CA PRO A 138 4.40 24.48 -12.24
C PRO A 138 3.65 24.60 -13.58
N TYR A 139 3.29 23.48 -14.21
CA TYR A 139 2.49 23.46 -15.44
C TYR A 139 0.99 23.74 -15.20
N PHE A 140 0.53 23.74 -13.95
CA PHE A 140 -0.83 24.19 -13.61
C PHE A 140 -0.94 25.73 -13.62
N ASP A 141 -2.10 26.24 -14.04
CA ASP A 141 -2.41 27.66 -14.11
C ASP A 141 -2.42 28.30 -12.70
N ASP A 142 -1.57 29.31 -12.52
CA ASP A 142 -1.42 30.06 -11.27
C ASP A 142 -2.56 31.07 -11.03
N ASN A 143 -3.38 31.35 -12.05
CA ASN A 143 -4.53 32.26 -11.96
C ASN A 143 -5.82 31.57 -11.45
N ALA A 144 -5.73 30.30 -11.07
CA ALA A 144 -6.87 29.44 -10.80
C ALA A 144 -6.87 28.83 -9.39
N LEU A 145 -6.23 29.47 -8.40
CA LEU A 145 -5.85 28.83 -7.13
C LEU A 145 -6.80 29.08 -5.94
N ASP A 146 -7.90 29.80 -6.13
CA ASP A 146 -8.86 30.09 -5.06
C ASP A 146 -9.91 28.97 -4.82
N ALA A 147 -10.59 29.05 -3.67
CA ALA A 147 -11.63 28.09 -3.25
C ALA A 147 -13.00 28.27 -3.94
N ALA A 148 -13.16 29.33 -4.72
CA ALA A 148 -14.34 29.63 -5.51
C ALA A 148 -14.07 29.50 -7.03
N ARG A 149 -13.03 28.75 -7.42
CA ARG A 149 -12.67 28.56 -8.83
C ARG A 149 -13.86 28.03 -9.62
N PHE A 150 -14.22 28.81 -10.61
CA PHE A 150 -15.31 28.56 -11.55
C PHE A 150 -14.84 27.77 -12.75
N VAL A 151 -15.63 26.77 -13.15
CA VAL A 151 -15.41 25.99 -14.37
C VAL A 151 -16.62 26.12 -15.28
N PHE A 152 -16.36 26.43 -16.55
CA PHE A 152 -17.42 26.50 -17.57
C PHE A 152 -17.92 25.10 -17.92
N GLY A 153 -19.24 24.96 -18.02
CA GLY A 153 -19.86 23.77 -18.57
C GLY A 153 -19.51 23.59 -20.06
N VAL A 154 -19.16 22.36 -20.44
CA VAL A 154 -18.85 22.00 -21.82
C VAL A 154 -19.72 20.81 -22.25
N PRO A 155 -20.76 21.05 -23.06
CA PRO A 155 -21.59 19.98 -23.60
C PRO A 155 -20.75 18.97 -24.38
N ASN A 156 -21.01 17.67 -24.17
CA ASN A 156 -20.33 16.56 -24.85
C ASN A 156 -18.79 16.53 -24.69
N THR A 157 -18.25 17.12 -23.61
CA THR A 157 -16.80 17.05 -23.34
C THR A 157 -16.34 15.61 -23.10
N GLU A 158 -15.11 15.31 -23.52
CA GLU A 158 -14.44 14.06 -23.19
C GLU A 158 -14.01 14.07 -21.73
N THR A 159 -14.18 12.92 -21.08
CA THR A 159 -13.84 12.73 -19.67
C THR A 159 -12.88 11.57 -19.51
N SER A 160 -11.82 11.74 -18.72
CA SER A 160 -10.96 10.64 -18.25
C SER A 160 -11.23 10.37 -16.78
N TRP A 161 -11.12 9.12 -16.36
CA TRP A 161 -11.35 8.68 -14.99
C TRP A 161 -10.23 7.74 -14.58
N HIS A 162 -9.51 8.09 -13.51
CA HIS A 162 -8.37 7.35 -12.99
C HIS A 162 -8.60 7.02 -11.51
N GLU A 163 -8.55 5.73 -11.19
CA GLU A 163 -8.64 5.22 -9.82
C GLU A 163 -7.24 4.94 -9.28
N GLY A 164 -6.84 5.65 -8.24
CA GLY A 164 -5.60 5.42 -7.50
C GLY A 164 -5.88 4.95 -6.06
N SER A 165 -4.83 4.60 -5.32
CA SER A 165 -4.97 4.16 -3.92
C SER A 165 -5.06 5.33 -2.93
N GLN A 166 -4.74 6.56 -3.35
CA GLN A 166 -4.70 7.75 -2.48
C GLN A 166 -5.30 9.02 -3.11
N THR A 167 -5.54 10.01 -2.26
CA THR A 167 -6.02 11.37 -2.61
C THR A 167 -4.85 12.34 -2.81
N ILE A 168 -5.09 13.47 -3.48
CA ILE A 168 -4.00 14.44 -3.75
C ILE A 168 -3.48 15.10 -2.45
N ASP A 169 -4.32 15.30 -1.43
CA ASP A 169 -3.87 15.85 -0.15
C ASP A 169 -2.97 14.87 0.62
N GLN A 170 -3.20 13.55 0.49
CA GLN A 170 -2.32 12.51 1.04
C GLN A 170 -0.98 12.49 0.29
N PHE A 171 -1.02 12.55 -1.04
CA PHE A 171 0.17 12.66 -1.89
C PHE A 171 1.00 13.90 -1.53
N MET A 172 0.38 15.07 -1.43
CA MET A 172 1.06 16.31 -1.05
C MET A 172 1.51 16.29 0.42
N MET A 173 0.81 15.62 1.32
CA MET A 173 1.29 15.43 2.70
C MET A 173 2.61 14.65 2.75
N ALA A 174 2.78 13.63 1.91
CA ALA A 174 4.07 12.96 1.74
C ALA A 174 5.12 13.95 1.20
N GLN A 175 4.80 14.77 0.19
CA GLN A 175 5.70 15.80 -0.33
C GLN A 175 6.10 16.85 0.72
N ARG A 176 5.16 17.31 1.56
CA ARG A 176 5.43 18.20 2.72
C ARG A 176 6.34 17.56 3.73
N TYR A 177 6.20 16.26 3.97
CA TYR A 177 7.07 15.53 4.88
C TYR A 177 8.51 15.55 4.35
N PHE A 178 8.70 15.53 3.04
CA PHE A 178 10.00 15.70 2.39
C PHE A 178 10.48 17.17 2.32
N ALA A 179 9.58 18.16 2.21
CA ALA A 179 9.93 19.59 2.10
C ALA A 179 9.95 20.40 3.41
N LYS A 180 9.28 19.98 4.49
CA LYS A 180 9.23 20.69 5.80
C LYS A 180 10.51 20.58 6.62
N GLN A 181 11.64 20.49 5.93
CA GLN A 181 12.94 20.90 6.45
C GLN A 181 13.09 22.45 6.45
N ASN A 182 12.04 23.24 6.15
CA ASN A 182 12.05 24.72 6.22
C ASN A 182 10.79 25.38 6.88
N VAL A 183 10.99 25.91 8.10
CA VAL A 183 10.45 27.12 8.82
C VAL A 183 8.95 27.27 9.30
N GLY A 184 8.77 27.57 10.62
CA GLY A 184 7.57 28.21 11.26
C GLY A 184 7.53 28.11 12.82
N SER A 185 6.97 29.08 13.57
CA SER A 185 7.06 29.21 15.06
C SER A 185 6.11 28.36 15.93
N ILE A 186 6.48 28.04 17.18
CA ILE A 186 5.84 27.03 18.07
C ILE A 186 5.11 27.68 19.27
N HIS A 187 3.77 27.69 19.26
CA HIS A 187 2.97 28.32 20.32
C HIS A 187 2.64 27.41 21.54
N VAL A 188 2.27 28.03 22.67
CA VAL A 188 1.90 27.36 23.93
C VAL A 188 0.84 26.27 23.75
N GLY A 189 1.11 25.09 24.32
CA GLY A 189 0.24 23.91 24.25
C GLY A 189 0.82 22.79 23.40
N LYS A 190 1.69 23.10 22.41
CA LYS A 190 2.37 22.10 21.57
C LYS A 190 3.90 22.05 21.78
N ARG A 191 4.48 23.01 22.50
CA ARG A 191 5.95 23.19 22.67
C ARG A 191 6.71 21.93 23.09
N ASN A 192 6.34 21.29 24.21
CA ASN A 192 7.08 20.13 24.73
C ASN A 192 6.98 18.92 23.79
N THR A 193 5.80 18.69 23.20
CA THR A 193 5.60 17.61 22.22
C THR A 193 6.38 17.90 20.94
N THR A 194 6.24 19.09 20.36
CA THR A 194 6.96 19.50 19.15
C THR A 194 8.47 19.42 19.33
N LEU A 195 9.00 19.95 20.43
CA LEU A 195 10.44 19.92 20.71
C LEU A 195 10.95 18.53 21.07
N SER A 196 10.16 17.68 21.73
CA SER A 196 10.54 16.29 21.98
C SER A 196 10.59 15.47 20.69
N HIS A 197 9.61 15.66 19.79
CA HIS A 197 9.63 15.05 18.47
C HIS A 197 10.75 15.60 17.59
N PHE A 198 11.06 16.89 17.68
CA PHE A 198 12.15 17.51 16.94
C PHE A 198 13.52 17.04 17.45
N ALA A 199 13.74 17.05 18.77
CA ALA A 199 14.95 16.56 19.40
C ALA A 199 15.18 15.07 19.13
N GLY A 200 14.14 14.23 19.24
CA GLY A 200 14.22 12.81 18.93
C GLY A 200 14.61 12.57 17.46
N ARG A 201 14.07 13.36 16.53
CA ARG A 201 14.40 13.29 15.11
C ARG A 201 15.81 13.80 14.78
N ILE A 202 16.27 14.87 15.42
CA ILE A 202 17.63 15.37 15.19
C ILE A 202 18.67 14.46 15.79
N ILE A 203 18.48 13.90 16.99
CA ILE A 203 19.41 12.92 17.55
C ILE A 203 19.49 11.68 16.67
N MET A 204 18.35 11.21 16.14
CA MET A 204 18.30 10.13 15.14
C MET A 204 18.98 10.49 13.82
N ARG A 205 19.24 11.77 13.54
CA ARG A 205 19.73 12.21 12.23
C ARG A 205 21.14 12.79 12.28
N LEU A 206 21.59 13.34 13.39
CA LEU A 206 22.86 14.04 13.49
C LEU A 206 23.67 13.56 14.69
N GLY A 207 23.18 12.54 15.42
CA GLY A 207 23.78 12.10 16.68
C GLY A 207 23.71 13.16 17.78
N ASN A 208 24.42 12.94 18.89
CA ASN A 208 24.58 13.93 19.97
C ASN A 208 25.76 14.86 19.67
N THR A 209 25.66 15.63 18.60
CA THR A 209 26.70 16.54 18.09
C THR A 209 26.41 18.00 18.42
N SER A 210 27.39 18.88 18.24
CA SER A 210 27.25 20.32 18.41
C SER A 210 26.23 20.93 17.46
N GLU A 211 26.18 20.46 16.22
CA GLU A 211 25.24 20.91 15.19
C GLU A 211 23.81 20.51 15.54
N ALA A 212 23.61 19.26 15.99
CA ALA A 212 22.33 18.77 16.49
C ALA A 212 21.82 19.60 17.67
N ARG A 213 22.74 19.96 18.58
CA ARG A 213 22.44 20.78 19.75
C ARG A 213 22.04 22.21 19.36
N GLN A 214 22.74 22.79 18.39
CA GLN A 214 22.43 24.13 17.88
C GLN A 214 21.08 24.17 17.16
N ALA A 215 20.80 23.19 16.29
CA ALA A 215 19.51 23.10 15.61
C ALA A 215 18.33 22.95 16.59
N PHE A 216 18.50 22.18 17.67
CA PHE A 216 17.52 22.09 18.75
C PHE A 216 17.32 23.41 19.48
N GLN A 217 18.37 24.18 19.72
CA GLN A 217 18.28 25.51 20.31
C GLN A 217 17.58 26.50 19.38
N ASP A 218 17.87 26.44 18.08
CA ASP A 218 17.25 27.31 17.06
C ASP A 218 15.76 27.01 16.90
N GLU A 219 15.34 25.75 17.03
CA GLU A 219 13.93 25.37 17.04
C GLU A 219 13.25 25.69 18.39
N ALA A 220 13.97 25.54 19.50
CA ALA A 220 13.46 25.96 20.81
C ALA A 220 13.26 27.47 20.90
N ALA A 221 14.10 28.25 20.22
CA ALA A 221 13.97 29.70 20.10
C ALA A 221 12.70 30.14 19.36
N LYS A 222 12.06 29.22 18.61
CA LYS A 222 10.76 29.45 17.97
C LYS A 222 9.58 29.29 18.94
N CYS A 223 9.81 28.87 20.18
CA CYS A 223 8.76 28.75 21.19
C CYS A 223 8.28 30.11 21.69
N ASP A 224 6.98 30.32 21.69
CA ASP A 224 6.36 31.54 22.21
C ASP A 224 5.28 31.26 23.27
N PRO A 225 5.49 31.67 24.54
CA PRO A 225 6.75 32.14 25.11
C PRO A 225 7.87 31.09 25.12
N PRO A 226 9.14 31.50 25.30
CA PRO A 226 10.28 30.60 25.38
C PRO A 226 10.16 29.60 26.54
N LEU A 227 10.69 28.39 26.35
CA LEU A 227 10.83 27.40 27.44
C LEU A 227 12.03 27.72 28.32
N LYS A 228 11.96 27.33 29.59
CA LYS A 228 13.06 27.52 30.55
C LYS A 228 14.17 26.47 30.33
N ASP A 229 15.42 26.85 30.57
CA ASP A 229 16.59 25.96 30.38
C ASP A 229 16.52 24.58 31.05
N PRO A 230 15.92 24.40 32.25
CA PRO A 230 15.77 23.06 32.84
C PRO A 230 14.84 22.16 32.02
N GLU A 231 13.83 22.73 31.38
CA GLU A 231 12.84 22.02 30.55
C GLU A 231 13.48 21.61 29.21
N LEU A 232 14.23 22.51 28.58
CA LEU A 232 15.01 22.23 27.37
C LEU A 232 16.09 21.17 27.60
N ARG A 233 16.74 21.17 28.77
CA ARG A 233 17.70 20.12 29.18
C ARG A 233 17.02 18.75 29.33
N THR A 234 15.83 18.72 29.91
CA THR A 234 15.06 17.48 30.11
C THR A 234 14.60 16.87 28.79
N ILE A 235 14.12 17.69 27.85
CA ILE A 235 13.74 17.26 26.49
C ILE A 235 14.96 16.71 25.74
N TRP A 236 16.09 17.40 25.80
CA TRP A 236 17.32 16.96 25.13
C TRP A 236 17.88 15.65 25.69
N HIS A 237 17.97 15.51 27.01
CA HIS A 237 18.40 14.25 27.63
C HIS A 237 17.47 13.08 27.33
N SER A 238 16.16 13.34 27.18
CA SER A 238 15.19 12.32 26.78
C SER A 238 15.37 11.90 25.31
N ALA A 239 15.69 12.85 24.42
CA ALA A 239 15.99 12.58 23.02
C ALA A 239 17.30 11.80 22.82
N ILE A 240 18.36 12.10 23.61
CA ILE A 240 19.61 11.31 23.60
C ILE A 240 19.32 9.85 24.00
N LYS A 241 18.55 9.65 25.08
CA LYS A 241 18.16 8.30 25.52
C LYS A 241 17.28 7.56 24.51
N PHE A 242 16.45 8.29 23.75
CA PHE A 242 15.67 7.74 22.64
C PHE A 242 16.56 7.35 21.46
N GLY A 243 17.49 8.21 21.05
CA GLY A 243 18.48 7.92 20.01
C GLY A 243 19.34 6.71 20.32
N GLN A 244 19.85 6.62 21.56
CA GLN A 244 20.60 5.45 22.05
C GLN A 244 19.78 4.15 22.04
N ARG A 245 18.45 4.25 22.16
CA ARG A 245 17.53 3.12 22.00
C ARG A 245 17.36 2.71 20.54
N MET A 246 17.35 3.69 19.63
CA MET A 246 17.17 3.47 18.18
C MET A 246 18.46 3.03 17.47
N THR A 247 19.65 3.41 17.98
CA THR A 247 20.95 2.85 17.54
C THR A 247 21.07 1.35 17.81
N SER A 248 20.12 0.77 18.54
CA SER A 248 20.02 -0.67 18.78
C SER A 248 19.16 -1.40 17.72
N GLN A 249 18.53 -0.68 16.78
CA GLN A 249 17.71 -1.27 15.69
C GLN A 249 18.58 -1.68 14.51
N LYS A 250 18.33 -2.89 13.99
CA LYS A 250 19.02 -3.45 12.81
C LYS A 250 18.62 -2.66 11.55
N GLY A 251 19.59 -2.10 10.82
CA GLY A 251 19.37 -1.39 9.54
C GLY A 251 19.38 0.15 9.59
N TYR A 252 19.75 0.75 10.72
CA TYR A 252 19.95 2.20 10.80
C TYR A 252 21.32 2.61 10.23
N ILE A 253 21.31 3.50 9.23
CA ILE A 253 22.49 4.11 8.57
C ILE A 253 22.56 5.58 9.01
N PRO A 254 23.62 6.01 9.73
CA PRO A 254 23.79 7.39 10.21
C PRO A 254 23.87 8.42 9.06
N PRO A 255 23.36 9.65 9.23
CA PRO A 255 23.34 10.63 8.13
C PRO A 255 24.67 11.23 7.72
N GLU A 256 25.74 10.98 8.47
CA GLU A 256 27.10 11.19 7.99
C GLU A 256 27.45 10.25 6.81
N GLU A 257 26.75 9.12 6.65
CA GLU A 257 26.87 8.17 5.53
C GLU A 257 25.97 8.56 4.32
N TYR A 258 24.89 9.34 4.50
CA TYR A 258 23.98 9.74 3.42
C TYR A 258 24.60 10.66 2.36
N ASN A 259 25.64 11.41 2.72
CA ASN A 259 26.37 12.30 1.80
C ASN A 259 27.69 11.69 1.31
N GLN A 260 27.85 10.38 1.46
CA GLN A 260 29.01 9.64 0.99
C GLN A 260 28.60 8.68 -0.12
N PRO A 261 29.50 8.40 -1.07
CA PRO A 261 29.26 7.34 -2.03
C PRO A 261 29.01 6.03 -1.28
N ASN A 262 27.95 5.30 -1.65
CA ASN A 262 27.64 4.01 -1.06
C ASN A 262 28.25 2.92 -1.95
N ASP A 263 29.33 2.30 -1.48
CA ASP A 263 30.01 1.24 -2.21
C ASP A 263 29.16 -0.03 -2.30
N ASP A 264 28.18 -0.24 -1.41
CA ASP A 264 27.25 -1.38 -1.47
C ASP A 264 26.27 -1.30 -2.65
N LEU A 265 26.17 -0.16 -3.33
CA LEU A 265 25.30 0.04 -4.50
C LEU A 265 26.03 -0.13 -5.84
N ARG A 266 27.36 -0.14 -5.83
CA ARG A 266 28.17 -0.19 -7.05
C ARG A 266 28.62 -1.63 -7.33
N PRO A 267 28.29 -2.20 -8.51
CA PRO A 267 28.82 -3.50 -8.89
C PRO A 267 30.33 -3.52 -9.01
N ASP A 268 30.93 -4.66 -8.64
CA ASP A 268 32.36 -4.94 -8.84
C ASP A 268 32.72 -4.94 -10.34
N ASP A 269 31.77 -5.35 -11.20
CA ASP A 269 31.88 -5.32 -12.64
C ASP A 269 30.55 -4.95 -13.32
N TYR A 270 30.61 -4.33 -14.50
CA TYR A 270 29.45 -3.83 -15.25
C TYR A 270 28.86 -4.89 -16.19
N SER A 271 28.65 -6.11 -15.66
CA SER A 271 27.88 -7.17 -16.31
C SER A 271 26.51 -7.31 -15.67
N ASP A 272 25.59 -7.97 -16.39
CA ASP A 272 24.27 -8.31 -15.86
C ASP A 272 24.36 -9.22 -14.60
N THR A 273 25.45 -9.96 -14.43
CA THR A 273 25.67 -10.81 -13.24
C THR A 273 26.12 -9.97 -12.05
N GLY A 274 27.09 -9.06 -12.25
CA GLY A 274 27.56 -8.15 -11.21
C GLY A 274 26.42 -7.31 -10.65
N GLU A 275 25.59 -6.75 -11.53
CA GLU A 275 24.42 -5.97 -11.12
C GLU A 275 23.39 -6.79 -10.34
N SER A 276 23.08 -8.01 -10.80
CA SER A 276 22.16 -8.88 -10.07
C SER A 276 22.67 -9.26 -8.68
N TYR A 277 23.99 -9.36 -8.47
CA TYR A 277 24.54 -9.67 -7.15
C TYR A 277 24.33 -8.51 -6.18
N VAL A 278 24.61 -7.29 -6.62
CA VAL A 278 24.35 -6.08 -5.82
C VAL A 278 22.86 -5.93 -5.53
N PHE A 279 21.99 -6.16 -6.52
CA PHE A 279 20.54 -6.15 -6.31
C PHE A 279 20.12 -7.17 -5.24
N VAL A 280 20.61 -8.41 -5.31
CA VAL A 280 20.29 -9.44 -4.31
C VAL A 280 20.75 -9.01 -2.93
N ASP A 281 21.97 -8.52 -2.79
CA ASP A 281 22.50 -8.15 -1.47
C ASP A 281 21.73 -6.98 -0.84
N ASN A 282 21.20 -6.07 -1.66
CA ASN A 282 20.44 -4.91 -1.21
C ASN A 282 18.93 -5.13 -1.09
N CYS A 283 18.37 -6.16 -1.72
CA CYS A 283 16.91 -6.33 -1.87
C CYS A 283 16.38 -7.74 -1.55
N LYS A 284 17.21 -8.68 -1.09
CA LYS A 284 16.77 -10.05 -0.74
C LYS A 284 15.71 -10.14 0.37
N ASP A 285 15.60 -9.11 1.21
CA ASP A 285 14.58 -9.02 2.25
C ASP A 285 13.26 -8.40 1.71
N GLN A 286 13.26 -7.94 0.46
CA GLN A 286 12.12 -7.31 -0.21
C GLN A 286 11.62 -8.13 -1.39
N VAL A 287 12.48 -8.90 -2.05
CA VAL A 287 12.15 -9.71 -3.21
C VAL A 287 12.68 -11.12 -3.03
N CYS A 288 11.84 -12.12 -3.30
CA CYS A 288 12.28 -13.49 -3.49
C CYS A 288 11.51 -14.16 -4.62
N TYR A 289 11.84 -15.41 -4.94
CA TYR A 289 11.27 -16.16 -6.06
C TYR A 289 10.87 -17.57 -5.63
N THR A 290 9.72 -18.04 -6.09
CA THR A 290 9.31 -19.44 -5.96
C THR A 290 9.03 -20.03 -7.33
N ASN A 291 9.33 -21.32 -7.51
CA ASN A 291 9.04 -22.02 -8.77
C ASN A 291 7.53 -22.18 -9.04
N GLN A 292 6.71 -22.08 -8.00
CA GLN A 292 5.27 -22.34 -7.99
C GLN A 292 4.42 -21.07 -8.10
N SER A 293 4.96 -19.91 -7.69
CA SER A 293 4.21 -18.64 -7.66
C SER A 293 4.94 -17.49 -8.36
N GLY A 294 6.19 -17.68 -8.78
CA GLY A 294 7.00 -16.63 -9.40
C GLY A 294 7.60 -15.69 -8.36
N PHE A 295 7.73 -14.41 -8.70
CA PHE A 295 8.30 -13.41 -7.79
C PHE A 295 7.33 -13.02 -6.68
N MET A 296 7.90 -12.94 -5.48
CA MET A 296 7.25 -12.47 -4.28
C MET A 296 7.87 -11.12 -3.89
N TRP A 297 7.05 -10.19 -3.40
CA TRP A 297 7.49 -8.91 -2.88
C TRP A 297 6.97 -8.70 -1.45
N PHE A 298 7.81 -8.15 -0.58
CA PHE A 298 7.50 -7.91 0.82
C PHE A 298 7.10 -6.45 1.05
N ASP A 299 5.89 -6.23 1.54
CA ASP A 299 5.33 -4.87 1.75
C ASP A 299 5.71 -4.23 3.09
N GLY A 300 6.61 -4.86 3.84
CA GLY A 300 6.95 -4.51 5.21
C GLY A 300 6.07 -5.19 6.27
N LYS A 301 5.07 -5.99 5.87
CA LYS A 301 4.16 -6.75 6.74
C LYS A 301 3.98 -8.19 6.30
N VAL A 302 3.78 -8.42 5.01
CA VAL A 302 3.55 -9.73 4.40
C VAL A 302 4.20 -9.83 3.03
N TRP A 303 4.51 -11.07 2.63
CA TRP A 303 4.92 -11.41 1.28
C TRP A 303 3.71 -11.56 0.36
N GLN A 304 3.79 -10.96 -0.81
CA GLN A 304 2.74 -10.96 -1.83
C GLN A 304 3.26 -11.50 -3.16
N GLU A 305 2.45 -12.29 -3.85
CA GLU A 305 2.73 -12.75 -5.22
C GLU A 305 2.53 -11.58 -6.18
N SER A 306 3.62 -10.96 -6.66
CA SER A 306 3.54 -9.84 -7.59
C SER A 306 4.87 -9.57 -8.30
N GLU A 307 4.97 -10.04 -9.54
CA GLU A 307 6.08 -9.69 -10.42
C GLU A 307 6.15 -8.18 -10.70
N PRO A 308 5.04 -7.44 -10.91
CA PRO A 308 5.09 -5.98 -11.04
C PRO A 308 5.72 -5.27 -9.84
N LEU A 309 5.41 -5.70 -8.61
CA LEU A 309 6.01 -5.09 -7.40
C LEU A 309 7.50 -5.43 -7.26
N ALA A 310 7.90 -6.65 -7.62
CA ALA A 310 9.31 -7.03 -7.67
C ALA A 310 10.10 -6.21 -8.71
N LEU A 311 9.51 -5.94 -9.89
CA LEU A 311 10.07 -5.02 -10.89
C LEU A 311 10.17 -3.59 -10.34
N GLY A 312 9.16 -3.15 -9.59
CA GLY A 312 9.19 -1.87 -8.88
C GLY A 312 10.34 -1.77 -7.87
N GLU A 313 10.71 -2.87 -7.22
CA GLU A 313 11.87 -2.89 -6.33
C GLU A 313 13.20 -2.74 -7.08
N VAL A 314 13.32 -3.32 -8.28
CA VAL A 314 14.48 -3.08 -9.17
C VAL A 314 14.55 -1.60 -9.56
N GLN A 315 13.42 -0.96 -9.83
CA GLN A 315 13.39 0.48 -10.11
C GLN A 315 13.86 1.31 -8.91
N ARG A 316 13.33 1.04 -7.70
CA ARG A 316 13.79 1.72 -6.46
C ARG A 316 15.28 1.50 -6.19
N PHE A 317 15.78 0.30 -6.44
CA PHE A 317 17.20 -0.01 -6.33
C PHE A 317 18.03 0.81 -7.32
N THR A 318 17.67 0.81 -8.59
CA THR A 318 18.38 1.58 -9.63
C THR A 318 18.21 3.09 -9.47
N ASP A 319 17.16 3.59 -8.79
CA ASP A 319 17.02 4.99 -8.40
C ASP A 319 18.09 5.37 -7.36
N ARG A 320 18.31 4.50 -6.36
CA ARG A 320 19.38 4.68 -5.36
C ARG A 320 20.75 4.66 -6.04
N GLN A 321 20.99 3.73 -6.96
CA GLN A 321 22.23 3.68 -7.74
C GLN A 321 22.44 4.93 -8.61
N LEU A 322 21.37 5.46 -9.23
CA LEU A 322 21.49 6.65 -10.08
C LEU A 322 21.87 7.87 -9.23
N ALA A 323 21.25 8.02 -8.05
CA ALA A 323 21.61 9.08 -7.11
C ALA A 323 23.07 8.95 -6.64
N ASP A 324 23.52 7.74 -6.32
CA ASP A 324 24.91 7.47 -5.94
C ASP A 324 25.88 7.80 -7.10
N ALA A 325 25.58 7.34 -8.31
CA ALA A 325 26.39 7.59 -9.50
C ALA A 325 26.50 9.09 -9.79
N GLN A 326 25.40 9.83 -9.73
CA GLN A 326 25.38 11.28 -9.91
C GLN A 326 26.20 12.00 -8.84
N LEU A 327 26.08 11.58 -7.57
CA LEU A 327 26.87 12.13 -6.48
C LEU A 327 28.39 11.92 -6.72
N ARG A 328 28.78 10.71 -7.14
CA ARG A 328 30.18 10.39 -7.49
C ARG A 328 30.67 11.25 -8.64
N VAL A 329 29.86 11.42 -9.70
CA VAL A 329 30.18 12.28 -10.83
C VAL A 329 30.37 13.73 -10.39
N THR A 330 29.44 14.27 -9.59
CA THR A 330 29.53 15.66 -9.09
C THR A 330 30.78 15.88 -8.26
N LYS A 331 31.09 14.96 -7.33
CA LYS A 331 32.30 15.06 -6.50
C LYS A 331 33.58 14.95 -7.33
N ALA A 332 33.68 13.96 -8.22
CA ALA A 332 34.84 13.81 -9.08
C ALA A 332 35.00 15.00 -10.03
N TYR A 333 33.90 15.57 -10.51
CA TYR A 333 33.90 16.77 -11.35
C TYR A 333 34.46 17.99 -10.61
N GLN A 334 34.09 18.20 -9.35
CA GLN A 334 34.63 19.28 -8.52
C GLN A 334 36.16 19.15 -8.36
N VAL A 335 36.67 17.94 -8.15
CA VAL A 335 38.12 17.70 -8.04
C VAL A 335 38.84 18.05 -9.36
N ILE A 336 38.32 17.60 -10.50
CA ILE A 336 38.95 17.91 -11.80
C ILE A 336 38.80 19.38 -12.21
N GLN A 337 37.81 20.11 -11.68
CA GLN A 337 37.73 21.56 -11.82
C GLN A 337 38.82 22.27 -11.00
N GLN A 338 39.01 21.86 -9.75
CA GLN A 338 39.96 22.48 -8.83
C GLN A 338 41.42 22.27 -9.25
N ASN A 339 41.75 21.11 -9.82
CA ASN A 339 43.12 20.77 -10.24
C ASN A 339 43.43 21.13 -11.71
N GLY A 340 42.52 21.85 -12.40
CA GLY A 340 42.74 22.35 -13.77
C GLY A 340 42.46 21.36 -14.91
N VAL A 341 42.25 20.06 -14.62
CA VAL A 341 41.96 19.03 -15.64
C VAL A 341 40.77 19.40 -16.51
N ALA A 342 39.68 19.89 -15.92
CA ALA A 342 38.47 20.26 -16.66
C ALA A 342 38.75 21.38 -17.69
N LYS A 343 39.58 22.36 -17.31
CA LYS A 343 39.99 23.48 -18.16
C LYS A 343 40.88 23.02 -19.32
N ASP A 344 41.81 22.11 -19.05
CA ASP A 344 42.70 21.55 -20.07
C ASP A 344 41.91 20.72 -21.08
N ILE A 345 40.97 19.89 -20.64
CA ILE A 345 40.08 19.13 -21.53
C ILE A 345 39.27 20.08 -22.43
N GLN A 346 38.74 21.17 -21.87
CA GLN A 346 37.98 22.16 -22.64
C GLN A 346 38.85 22.88 -23.69
N THR A 347 40.12 23.13 -23.37
CA THR A 347 41.03 23.92 -24.22
C THR A 347 41.61 23.11 -25.37
N MET A 348 42.03 21.87 -25.11
CA MET A 348 42.81 21.08 -26.07
C MET A 348 42.25 19.70 -26.37
N GLY A 349 41.09 19.35 -25.79
CA GLY A 349 40.41 18.08 -25.98
C GLY A 349 40.97 16.94 -25.13
N LYS A 350 40.10 15.99 -24.75
CA LYS A 350 40.39 14.88 -23.83
C LYS A 350 41.68 14.10 -24.15
N THR A 351 41.86 13.69 -25.40
CA THR A 351 43.01 12.86 -25.82
C THR A 351 44.34 13.59 -25.73
N LYS A 352 44.36 14.90 -25.95
CA LYS A 352 45.59 15.70 -25.90
C LYS A 352 45.90 16.16 -24.47
N ALA A 353 44.88 16.60 -23.73
CA ALA A 353 44.99 17.00 -22.33
C ALA A 353 45.48 15.85 -21.43
N SER A 354 44.96 14.64 -21.63
CA SER A 354 45.35 13.47 -20.83
C SER A 354 46.83 13.08 -20.92
N ARG A 355 47.55 13.47 -21.98
CA ARG A 355 48.98 13.21 -22.13
C ARG A 355 49.87 14.21 -21.38
N SER A 356 49.31 15.32 -20.93
CA SER A 356 50.01 16.40 -20.23
C SER A 356 49.67 16.47 -18.74
N PHE A 357 48.79 15.61 -18.24
CA PHE A 357 48.45 15.54 -16.83
C PHE A 357 49.63 15.04 -16.00
N ASN A 358 49.79 15.61 -14.82
CA ASN A 358 50.63 15.01 -13.77
C ASN A 358 49.88 13.83 -13.09
N ASP A 359 50.56 13.13 -12.19
CA ASP A 359 50.02 11.93 -11.53
C ASP A 359 48.69 12.19 -10.77
N ASP A 360 48.57 13.32 -10.07
CA ASP A 360 47.37 13.70 -9.33
C ASP A 360 46.20 14.02 -10.27
N GLN A 361 46.48 14.77 -11.33
CA GLN A 361 45.52 15.10 -12.39
C GLN A 361 45.05 13.84 -13.13
N GLN A 362 45.97 12.91 -13.41
CA GLN A 362 45.65 11.66 -14.09
C GLN A 362 44.80 10.74 -13.21
N THR A 363 45.08 10.69 -11.91
CA THR A 363 44.27 9.94 -10.92
C THR A 363 42.86 10.53 -10.81
N ALA A 364 42.74 11.84 -10.61
CA ALA A 364 41.44 12.51 -10.54
C ALA A 364 40.63 12.37 -11.83
N PHE A 365 41.29 12.44 -12.99
CA PHE A 365 40.64 12.21 -14.27
C PHE A 365 40.11 10.78 -14.42
N LYS A 366 40.88 9.78 -13.99
CA LYS A 366 40.45 8.38 -14.00
C LYS A 366 39.24 8.13 -13.09
N GLU A 367 39.21 8.73 -11.91
CA GLU A 367 38.05 8.64 -11.00
C GLU A 367 36.80 9.27 -11.60
N TYR A 368 36.94 10.44 -12.25
CA TYR A 368 35.83 11.05 -12.97
C TYR A 368 35.30 10.16 -14.12
N GLU A 369 36.20 9.54 -14.88
CA GLU A 369 35.82 8.61 -15.95
C GLU A 369 35.15 7.35 -15.41
N ASN A 370 35.63 6.80 -14.29
CA ASN A 370 35.00 5.66 -13.61
C ASN A 370 33.59 6.00 -13.12
N ALA A 371 33.41 7.18 -12.51
CA ALA A 371 32.10 7.67 -12.07
C ALA A 371 31.14 7.87 -13.24
N LYS A 372 31.63 8.41 -14.37
CA LYS A 372 30.84 8.53 -15.60
C LYS A 372 30.49 7.18 -16.23
N ALA A 373 31.40 6.21 -16.18
CA ALA A 373 31.12 4.85 -16.64
C ALA A 373 30.05 4.17 -15.77
N TYR A 374 30.09 4.38 -14.44
CA TYR A 374 29.03 3.89 -13.54
C TYR A 374 27.68 4.53 -13.85
N GLU A 375 27.62 5.86 -14.00
CA GLU A 375 26.40 6.58 -14.37
C GLU A 375 25.82 6.06 -15.69
N ALA A 376 26.66 5.86 -16.71
CA ALA A 376 26.24 5.32 -18.00
C ALA A 376 25.73 3.87 -17.88
N PHE A 377 26.37 3.05 -17.05
CA PHE A 377 25.94 1.69 -16.76
C PHE A 377 24.55 1.67 -16.10
N VAL A 378 24.36 2.45 -15.04
CA VAL A 378 23.06 2.55 -14.34
C VAL A 378 21.96 3.02 -15.30
N LEU A 379 22.22 4.02 -16.16
CA LEU A 379 21.25 4.48 -17.15
C LEU A 379 20.87 3.38 -18.17
N LYS A 380 21.80 2.50 -18.55
CA LYS A 380 21.53 1.33 -19.39
C LYS A 380 20.63 0.32 -18.66
N GLU A 381 20.94 0.02 -17.41
CA GLU A 381 20.20 -0.96 -16.60
C GLU A 381 18.77 -0.51 -16.27
N ARG A 382 18.53 0.81 -16.23
CA ARG A 382 17.19 1.40 -16.07
C ARG A 382 16.29 1.27 -17.30
N SER A 383 16.79 0.71 -18.41
CA SER A 383 15.94 0.37 -19.55
C SER A 383 14.99 -0.79 -19.20
N THR A 384 13.87 -0.93 -19.91
CA THR A 384 12.97 -2.08 -19.72
C THR A 384 13.70 -3.42 -19.85
N ARG A 385 14.69 -3.52 -20.74
CA ARG A 385 15.49 -4.74 -20.90
C ARG A 385 16.40 -4.98 -19.69
N GLY A 386 17.07 -3.94 -19.19
CA GLY A 386 17.95 -4.04 -18.03
C GLY A 386 17.20 -4.44 -16.76
N ILE A 387 16.10 -3.74 -16.44
CA ILE A 387 15.24 -4.04 -15.28
C ILE A 387 14.79 -5.51 -15.28
N ASN A 388 14.30 -6.01 -16.43
CA ASN A 388 13.91 -7.42 -16.55
C ASN A 388 15.11 -8.38 -16.48
N GLY A 389 16.26 -7.97 -17.02
CA GLY A 389 17.52 -8.71 -16.98
C GLY A 389 18.03 -8.93 -15.55
N ILE A 390 18.07 -7.85 -14.74
CA ILE A 390 18.47 -7.90 -13.32
C ILE A 390 17.62 -8.91 -12.57
N LEU A 391 16.31 -8.80 -12.70
CA LEU A 391 15.36 -9.65 -11.97
C LEU A 391 15.50 -11.12 -12.41
N THR A 392 15.66 -11.37 -13.70
CA THR A 392 15.85 -12.72 -14.26
C THR A 392 17.15 -13.37 -13.78
N ASN A 393 18.26 -12.65 -13.82
CA ASN A 393 19.57 -13.14 -13.39
C ASN A 393 19.67 -13.29 -11.86
N ALA A 394 18.89 -12.53 -11.09
CA ALA A 394 18.83 -12.64 -9.64
C ALA A 394 18.11 -13.91 -9.15
N ARG A 395 17.24 -14.52 -9.97
CA ARG A 395 16.39 -15.67 -9.58
C ARG A 395 17.13 -16.76 -8.80
N PRO A 396 18.29 -17.29 -9.25
CA PRO A 396 18.95 -18.42 -8.57
C PRO A 396 19.40 -18.11 -7.14
N LYS A 397 19.61 -16.83 -6.80
CA LYS A 397 19.99 -16.38 -5.45
C LYS A 397 18.80 -15.95 -4.59
N LEU A 398 17.63 -15.83 -5.18
CA LEU A 398 16.39 -15.40 -4.55
C LEU A 398 15.39 -16.54 -4.32
N VAL A 399 15.75 -17.78 -4.69
CA VAL A 399 14.84 -18.93 -4.60
C VAL A 399 14.47 -19.24 -3.15
N LYS A 400 13.18 -19.42 -2.92
CA LYS A 400 12.57 -19.97 -1.72
C LYS A 400 11.65 -21.13 -2.08
N GLU A 401 11.59 -22.13 -1.22
CA GLU A 401 10.62 -23.20 -1.33
C GLU A 401 9.24 -22.68 -0.92
N ILE A 402 8.21 -23.07 -1.68
CA ILE A 402 6.86 -22.57 -1.43
C ILE A 402 6.37 -22.91 -0.02
N ASN A 403 6.82 -24.03 0.56
CA ASN A 403 6.45 -24.49 1.91
C ASN A 403 7.21 -23.78 3.04
N GLU A 404 8.20 -22.94 2.74
CA GLU A 404 8.78 -22.03 3.74
C GLU A 404 7.81 -20.89 4.10
N PHE A 405 6.89 -20.54 3.19
CA PHE A 405 5.91 -19.50 3.44
C PHE A 405 4.77 -19.98 4.33
N ASP A 406 4.47 -19.19 5.36
CA ASP A 406 3.49 -19.49 6.42
C ASP A 406 3.81 -20.80 7.17
N ALA A 407 5.09 -21.15 7.31
CA ALA A 407 5.53 -22.45 7.85
C ALA A 407 5.34 -22.62 9.37
N ASP A 408 5.41 -21.55 10.17
CA ASP A 408 5.15 -21.64 11.61
C ASP A 408 3.64 -21.54 11.88
N PRO A 409 2.97 -22.64 12.29
CA PRO A 409 1.53 -22.64 12.50
C PRO A 409 1.09 -21.78 13.70
N PHE A 410 2.02 -21.43 14.60
CA PHE A 410 1.73 -20.67 15.81
C PHE A 410 2.00 -19.17 15.68
N LEU A 411 2.54 -18.69 14.56
CA LEU A 411 2.64 -17.26 14.28
C LEU A 411 1.35 -16.77 13.61
N LEU A 412 0.52 -16.04 14.34
CA LEU A 412 -0.65 -15.36 13.78
C LEU A 412 -0.29 -13.89 13.51
N ASN A 413 -0.12 -13.54 12.24
CA ASN A 413 0.23 -12.19 11.85
C ASN A 413 -0.96 -11.23 11.90
N THR A 414 -0.66 -9.99 12.28
CA THR A 414 -1.65 -8.91 12.45
C THR A 414 -1.10 -7.62 11.83
N PRO A 415 -1.92 -6.57 11.67
CA PRO A 415 -1.43 -5.28 11.14
C PRO A 415 -0.26 -4.66 11.90
N ASN A 416 -0.01 -5.10 13.14
CA ASN A 416 1.06 -4.66 14.04
C ASN A 416 2.16 -5.71 14.26
N GLY A 417 2.15 -6.81 13.50
CA GLY A 417 3.12 -7.89 13.58
C GLY A 417 2.59 -9.19 14.19
N PRO A 418 3.40 -10.26 14.14
CA PRO A 418 2.96 -11.59 14.50
C PRO A 418 2.87 -11.82 16.01
N PHE A 419 1.86 -12.60 16.39
CA PHE A 419 1.70 -13.11 17.74
C PHE A 419 2.03 -14.59 17.75
N ASN A 420 2.93 -15.00 18.64
CA ASN A 420 3.13 -16.40 18.96
C ASN A 420 2.00 -16.88 19.88
N LEU A 421 1.11 -17.69 19.31
CA LEU A 421 -0.09 -18.20 19.98
C LEU A 421 0.23 -19.01 21.25
N LYS A 422 1.41 -19.64 21.35
CA LYS A 422 1.84 -20.36 22.57
C LYS A 422 2.07 -19.44 23.76
N LYS A 423 2.34 -18.16 23.51
CA LYS A 423 2.56 -17.12 24.53
C LYS A 423 1.32 -16.26 24.77
N GLY A 424 0.21 -16.55 24.08
CA GLY A 424 -1.03 -15.78 24.17
C GLY A 424 -0.87 -14.30 23.77
N ILE A 425 -1.64 -13.42 24.43
CA ILE A 425 -1.69 -11.98 24.10
C ILE A 425 -0.36 -11.24 24.32
N HIS A 426 0.55 -11.81 25.11
CA HIS A 426 1.89 -11.26 25.35
C HIS A 426 2.92 -11.75 24.33
N GLY A 427 2.50 -12.57 23.36
CA GLY A 427 3.35 -13.19 22.36
C GLY A 427 3.70 -12.33 21.15
N ARG A 428 3.42 -11.02 21.16
CA ARG A 428 3.71 -10.13 20.04
C ARG A 428 5.21 -10.07 19.73
N GLN A 429 5.55 -10.08 18.45
CA GLN A 429 6.90 -9.94 17.92
C GLN A 429 6.93 -8.84 16.85
N ASP A 430 8.14 -8.36 16.57
CA ASP A 430 8.36 -7.44 15.45
C ASP A 430 8.32 -8.20 14.13
N ILE A 431 7.85 -7.53 13.08
CA ILE A 431 7.75 -8.12 11.75
C ILE A 431 9.16 -8.38 11.21
N GLN A 432 9.40 -9.59 10.70
CA GLN A 432 10.64 -9.95 10.03
C GLN A 432 10.36 -10.55 8.65
N ALA A 433 11.01 -10.04 7.60
CA ALA A 433 10.88 -10.60 6.25
C ALA A 433 11.27 -12.08 6.18
N SER A 434 12.23 -12.49 7.01
CA SER A 434 12.71 -13.87 7.11
C SER A 434 11.69 -14.88 7.66
N GLU A 435 10.57 -14.42 8.26
CA GLU A 435 9.48 -15.29 8.71
C GLU A 435 8.58 -15.75 7.55
N LEU A 436 8.73 -15.16 6.35
CA LEU A 436 8.05 -15.59 5.12
C LEU A 436 6.52 -15.70 5.26
N ILE A 437 5.91 -14.79 6.01
CA ILE A 437 4.47 -14.76 6.24
C ILE A 437 3.77 -14.09 5.05
N THR A 438 2.73 -14.72 4.49
CA THR A 438 1.93 -14.16 3.38
C THR A 438 0.56 -13.66 3.81
N LYS A 439 0.14 -13.99 5.05
CA LYS A 439 -1.21 -13.72 5.55
C LYS A 439 -1.19 -12.76 6.74
N SER A 440 -2.33 -12.12 7.01
CA SER A 440 -2.56 -11.24 8.16
C SER A 440 -4.05 -11.23 8.51
N THR A 441 -4.34 -11.11 9.81
CA THR A 441 -5.66 -10.71 10.28
C THR A 441 -5.99 -9.29 9.82
N SER A 442 -7.28 -8.95 9.82
CA SER A 442 -7.74 -7.59 9.48
C SER A 442 -7.58 -6.61 10.64
N CYS A 443 -7.47 -7.12 11.87
CA CYS A 443 -7.36 -6.32 13.08
C CYS A 443 -6.33 -6.89 14.05
N ILE A 444 -5.93 -6.06 15.00
CA ILE A 444 -5.09 -6.47 16.13
C ILE A 444 -5.99 -6.96 17.28
N PRO A 445 -5.52 -7.92 18.11
CA PRO A 445 -6.24 -8.31 19.31
C PRO A 445 -6.59 -7.11 20.20
N SER A 446 -7.86 -6.98 20.61
CA SER A 446 -8.34 -5.93 21.52
C SER A 446 -9.67 -6.33 22.16
N ASP A 447 -10.06 -5.63 23.22
CA ASP A 447 -11.35 -5.81 23.91
C ASP A 447 -12.50 -4.98 23.29
N GLN A 448 -12.26 -4.31 22.15
CA GLN A 448 -13.30 -3.52 21.50
C GLN A 448 -14.41 -4.41 20.95
N GLY A 449 -15.66 -4.08 21.30
CA GLY A 449 -16.83 -4.81 20.82
C GLY A 449 -17.16 -6.09 21.60
N THR A 450 -16.41 -6.43 22.66
CA THR A 450 -16.65 -7.65 23.46
C THR A 450 -18.09 -7.78 23.96
N ALA A 451 -18.71 -6.69 24.41
CA ALA A 451 -20.11 -6.73 24.88
C ALA A 451 -21.09 -7.15 23.77
N ILE A 452 -20.97 -6.55 22.58
CA ILE A 452 -21.81 -6.87 21.43
C ILE A 452 -21.54 -8.30 20.96
N TRP A 453 -20.28 -8.72 20.95
CA TRP A 453 -19.91 -10.10 20.60
C TRP A 453 -20.56 -11.12 21.53
N GLN A 454 -20.46 -10.92 22.85
CA GLN A 454 -21.06 -11.81 23.84
C GLN A 454 -22.60 -11.83 23.75
N GLU A 455 -23.26 -10.70 23.54
CA GLU A 455 -24.71 -10.65 23.30
C GLU A 455 -25.10 -11.42 22.03
N THR A 456 -24.29 -11.29 20.98
CA THR A 456 -24.52 -11.95 19.69
C THR A 456 -24.32 -13.46 19.81
N LEU A 457 -23.30 -13.94 20.53
CA LEU A 457 -23.09 -15.36 20.82
C LEU A 457 -24.29 -15.95 21.58
N ASN A 458 -24.74 -15.29 22.65
CA ASN A 458 -25.93 -15.71 23.39
C ASN A 458 -27.16 -15.81 22.48
N THR A 459 -27.28 -14.90 21.51
CA THR A 459 -28.35 -14.92 20.52
C THR A 459 -28.23 -16.10 19.56
N PHE A 460 -27.06 -16.35 18.97
CA PHE A 460 -26.83 -17.43 18.00
C PHE A 460 -27.00 -18.82 18.60
N PHE A 461 -26.57 -19.00 19.85
CA PHE A 461 -26.56 -20.28 20.54
C PHE A 461 -27.69 -20.41 21.57
N CYS A 462 -28.62 -19.46 21.61
CA CYS A 462 -29.77 -19.45 22.52
C CYS A 462 -29.40 -19.61 24.01
N GLY A 463 -28.27 -19.02 24.42
CA GLY A 463 -27.75 -19.11 25.80
C GLY A 463 -27.19 -20.47 26.19
N ASP A 464 -26.99 -21.40 25.24
CA ASP A 464 -26.34 -22.69 25.49
C ASP A 464 -24.83 -22.50 25.70
N GLN A 465 -24.41 -22.45 26.97
CA GLN A 465 -23.03 -22.14 27.34
C GLN A 465 -22.05 -23.24 26.92
N ASP A 466 -22.46 -24.50 26.94
CA ASP A 466 -21.60 -25.62 26.56
C ASP A 466 -21.33 -25.57 25.05
N LEU A 467 -22.37 -25.31 24.25
CA LEU A 467 -22.21 -25.11 22.81
C LEU A 467 -21.36 -23.86 22.49
N MET A 468 -21.57 -22.75 23.20
CA MET A 468 -20.74 -21.54 23.04
C MET A 468 -19.27 -21.82 23.32
N ASN A 469 -18.95 -22.51 24.41
CA ASN A 469 -17.58 -22.87 24.76
C ASN A 469 -16.96 -23.81 23.71
N TYR A 470 -17.70 -24.83 23.27
CA TYR A 470 -17.24 -25.76 22.24
C TYR A 470 -16.95 -25.04 20.91
N VAL A 471 -17.85 -24.16 20.45
CA VAL A 471 -17.62 -23.41 19.22
C VAL A 471 -16.45 -22.43 19.37
N GLN A 472 -16.27 -21.82 20.55
CA GLN A 472 -15.12 -20.97 20.84
C GLN A 472 -13.80 -21.76 20.76
N GLU A 473 -13.75 -22.99 21.27
CA GLU A 473 -12.58 -23.88 21.14
C GLU A 473 -12.29 -24.22 19.68
N ILE A 474 -13.32 -24.54 18.89
CA ILE A 474 -13.20 -24.79 17.46
C ILE A 474 -12.64 -23.55 16.74
N VAL A 475 -13.15 -22.35 17.03
CA VAL A 475 -12.61 -21.09 16.47
C VAL A 475 -11.16 -20.86 16.93
N GLY A 476 -10.80 -21.26 18.15
CA GLY A 476 -9.43 -21.27 18.63
C GLY A 476 -8.51 -22.16 17.81
N LEU A 477 -8.96 -23.38 17.46
CA LEU A 477 -8.23 -24.29 16.57
C LEU A 477 -8.10 -23.71 15.15
N VAL A 478 -9.17 -23.09 14.63
CA VAL A 478 -9.17 -22.38 13.34
C VAL A 478 -8.14 -21.25 13.32
N ALA A 479 -7.84 -20.62 14.46
CA ALA A 479 -6.82 -19.58 14.49
C ALA A 479 -5.38 -20.13 14.38
N ILE A 480 -5.16 -21.44 14.55
CA ILE A 480 -3.84 -22.09 14.47
C ILE A 480 -3.62 -22.60 13.04
N GLY A 481 -2.44 -22.38 12.48
CA GLY A 481 -2.08 -22.83 11.12
C GLY A 481 -1.78 -24.33 10.98
N GLN A 482 -2.37 -25.17 11.84
CA GLN A 482 -2.13 -26.61 11.87
C GLN A 482 -3.45 -27.34 12.14
N VAL A 483 -3.69 -28.42 11.41
CA VAL A 483 -4.85 -29.29 11.61
C VAL A 483 -4.63 -30.17 12.85
N TYR A 484 -5.33 -29.87 13.94
CA TYR A 484 -5.44 -30.73 15.13
C TYR A 484 -6.65 -31.65 15.06
N LEU A 485 -7.63 -31.26 14.27
CA LEU A 485 -8.91 -31.94 14.12
C LEU A 485 -9.18 -32.08 12.63
N GLU A 486 -9.10 -33.32 12.13
CA GLU A 486 -9.47 -33.67 10.77
C GLU A 486 -10.98 -33.49 10.59
N ALA A 487 -11.47 -32.26 10.42
CA ALA A 487 -12.91 -32.00 10.40
C ALA A 487 -13.39 -31.05 9.29
N LEU A 488 -14.55 -31.40 8.75
CA LEU A 488 -15.47 -30.57 7.99
C LEU A 488 -16.62 -30.16 8.92
N ILE A 489 -16.67 -28.88 9.25
CA ILE A 489 -17.73 -28.30 10.04
C ILE A 489 -18.93 -28.03 9.13
N ILE A 490 -20.08 -28.63 9.41
CA ILE A 490 -21.34 -28.38 8.72
C ILE A 490 -22.16 -27.42 9.57
N ALA A 491 -22.20 -26.15 9.17
CA ALA A 491 -23.06 -25.16 9.80
C ALA A 491 -24.49 -25.30 9.23
N TYR A 492 -25.33 -26.01 9.99
CA TYR A 492 -26.66 -26.44 9.55
C TYR A 492 -27.78 -25.60 10.19
N GLY A 493 -28.80 -25.30 9.39
CA GLY A 493 -30.08 -24.75 9.86
C GLY A 493 -30.84 -24.01 8.76
N SER A 494 -32.07 -23.60 9.02
CA SER A 494 -32.85 -22.79 8.08
C SER A 494 -32.23 -21.39 7.84
N GLY A 495 -32.56 -20.76 6.72
CA GLY A 495 -32.12 -19.39 6.41
C GLY A 495 -32.53 -18.40 7.51
N ARG A 496 -31.76 -17.31 7.67
CA ARG A 496 -31.94 -16.23 8.69
C ARG A 496 -31.60 -16.58 10.15
N ASN A 497 -30.83 -17.63 10.41
CA ASN A 497 -30.40 -18.01 11.78
C ASN A 497 -29.01 -17.48 12.19
N GLY A 498 -28.44 -16.49 11.48
CA GLY A 498 -27.14 -15.90 11.84
C GLY A 498 -25.89 -16.74 11.55
N LYS A 499 -26.01 -17.92 10.91
CA LYS A 499 -24.87 -18.81 10.57
C LYS A 499 -23.79 -18.14 9.75
N SER A 500 -24.18 -17.56 8.63
CA SER A 500 -23.29 -16.83 7.75
C SER A 500 -22.76 -15.60 8.47
N THR A 501 -23.57 -14.91 9.27
CA THR A 501 -23.12 -13.76 10.07
C THR A 501 -22.00 -14.15 11.02
N PHE A 502 -22.17 -15.20 11.83
CA PHE A 502 -21.14 -15.67 12.78
C PHE A 502 -19.81 -15.99 12.08
N TRP A 503 -19.85 -16.92 11.11
CA TRP A 503 -18.64 -17.39 10.46
C TRP A 503 -18.01 -16.33 9.55
N ASN A 504 -18.80 -15.46 8.92
CA ASN A 504 -18.26 -14.33 8.16
C ASN A 504 -17.62 -13.29 9.10
N THR A 505 -18.12 -13.11 10.32
CA THR A 505 -17.42 -12.26 11.32
C THR A 505 -16.05 -12.84 11.66
N ILE A 506 -15.95 -14.14 11.92
CA ILE A 506 -14.65 -14.80 12.16
C ILE A 506 -13.74 -14.68 10.94
N ALA A 507 -14.26 -14.93 9.74
CA ALA A 507 -13.52 -14.77 8.49
C ALA A 507 -12.97 -13.35 8.30
N ASN A 508 -13.79 -12.34 8.60
CA ASN A 508 -13.39 -10.94 8.51
C ASN A 508 -12.27 -10.61 9.50
N VAL A 509 -12.31 -11.14 10.72
CA VAL A 509 -11.23 -11.00 11.71
C VAL A 509 -9.96 -11.68 11.22
N LEU A 510 -10.06 -12.93 10.75
CA LEU A 510 -8.92 -13.69 10.20
C LEU A 510 -8.35 -13.08 8.92
N GLY A 511 -9.09 -12.22 8.22
CA GLY A 511 -8.59 -11.48 7.07
C GLY A 511 -8.08 -12.40 5.98
N SER A 512 -6.82 -12.23 5.56
CA SER A 512 -6.25 -13.01 4.46
C SER A 512 -5.93 -14.47 4.84
N TYR A 513 -6.03 -14.85 6.11
CA TYR A 513 -6.05 -16.27 6.53
C TYR A 513 -7.34 -16.98 6.11
N THR A 514 -8.38 -16.27 5.69
CA THR A 514 -9.60 -16.88 5.16
C THR A 514 -9.48 -17.17 3.66
N GLY A 515 -9.97 -18.32 3.24
CA GLY A 515 -10.17 -18.69 1.84
C GLY A 515 -11.59 -19.17 1.57
N HIS A 516 -11.92 -19.32 0.30
CA HIS A 516 -13.22 -19.81 -0.16
C HIS A 516 -13.02 -21.03 -1.04
N LEU A 517 -13.92 -22.00 -0.91
CA LEU A 517 -13.96 -23.19 -1.75
C LEU A 517 -15.39 -23.40 -2.25
N SER A 518 -15.57 -23.63 -3.54
CA SER A 518 -16.90 -23.93 -4.08
C SER A 518 -17.48 -25.19 -3.43
N ALA A 519 -18.77 -25.20 -3.10
CA ALA A 519 -19.42 -26.40 -2.56
C ALA A 519 -19.32 -27.57 -3.54
N ASP A 520 -19.37 -27.27 -4.84
CA ASP A 520 -19.13 -28.24 -5.90
C ASP A 520 -17.82 -29.01 -5.71
N ALA A 521 -16.70 -28.34 -5.37
CA ALA A 521 -15.41 -29.00 -5.16
C ALA A 521 -15.46 -30.09 -4.06
N LEU A 522 -16.39 -29.98 -3.10
CA LEU A 522 -16.61 -30.96 -2.04
C LEU A 522 -17.60 -32.08 -2.44
N THR A 523 -18.21 -32.03 -3.63
CA THR A 523 -19.25 -32.97 -4.07
C THR A 523 -18.81 -33.89 -5.21
N THR A 524 -19.52 -35.00 -5.38
CA THR A 524 -19.30 -35.94 -6.49
C THR A 524 -19.88 -35.42 -7.81
N GLY A 525 -19.26 -35.77 -8.94
CA GLY A 525 -19.79 -35.47 -10.28
C GLY A 525 -19.30 -34.16 -10.91
N VAL A 526 -18.34 -33.47 -10.26
CA VAL A 526 -17.66 -32.30 -10.82
C VAL A 526 -16.83 -32.70 -12.03
N ARG A 527 -17.07 -32.03 -13.17
CA ARG A 527 -16.35 -32.29 -14.45
C ARG A 527 -15.15 -31.38 -14.70
N ARG A 528 -14.97 -30.33 -13.88
CA ARG A 528 -13.88 -29.35 -13.99
C ARG A 528 -12.72 -29.69 -13.05
N ASN A 529 -11.52 -29.24 -13.39
CA ASN A 529 -10.33 -29.43 -12.55
C ASN A 529 -10.41 -28.54 -11.30
N VAL A 530 -10.40 -29.15 -10.11
CA VAL A 530 -10.46 -28.45 -8.81
C VAL A 530 -9.08 -28.14 -8.23
N LYS A 531 -7.99 -28.66 -8.82
CA LYS A 531 -6.61 -28.43 -8.34
C LYS A 531 -6.23 -26.95 -8.18
N PRO A 532 -6.67 -26.01 -9.05
CA PRO A 532 -6.41 -24.59 -8.84
C PRO A 532 -7.04 -24.05 -7.57
N GLU A 533 -8.30 -24.38 -7.29
CA GLU A 533 -8.96 -24.01 -6.02
C GLU A 533 -8.29 -24.65 -4.81
N MET A 534 -7.81 -25.89 -4.94
CA MET A 534 -7.02 -26.54 -3.90
C MET A 534 -5.64 -25.90 -3.69
N ALA A 535 -5.09 -25.19 -4.68
CA ALA A 535 -3.83 -24.48 -4.48
C ALA A 535 -4.03 -23.19 -3.66
N GLU A 536 -5.19 -22.56 -3.79
CA GLU A 536 -5.54 -21.31 -3.09
C GLU A 536 -5.76 -21.48 -1.58
N VAL A 537 -5.96 -22.72 -1.11
CA VAL A 537 -6.15 -23.00 0.34
C VAL A 537 -4.83 -23.07 1.11
N LYS A 538 -3.67 -23.05 0.44
CA LYS A 538 -2.36 -23.05 1.10
C LYS A 538 -2.21 -21.84 2.01
N GLY A 539 -1.78 -22.06 3.26
CA GLY A 539 -1.53 -21.01 4.25
C GLY A 539 -2.81 -20.37 4.81
N LYS A 540 -3.99 -20.80 4.35
CA LYS A 540 -5.27 -20.40 4.94
C LYS A 540 -5.49 -21.16 6.24
N ARG A 541 -6.30 -20.59 7.14
CA ARG A 541 -6.68 -21.23 8.41
C ARG A 541 -8.19 -21.48 8.51
N LEU A 542 -8.99 -20.69 7.80
CA LEU A 542 -10.43 -20.90 7.64
C LEU A 542 -10.77 -21.00 6.16
N ILE A 543 -11.46 -22.06 5.75
CA ILE A 543 -12.05 -22.18 4.41
C ILE A 543 -13.57 -22.19 4.54
N ILE A 544 -14.22 -21.24 3.89
CA ILE A 544 -15.69 -21.19 3.80
C ILE A 544 -16.13 -21.79 2.48
N SER A 545 -17.00 -22.78 2.57
CA SER A 545 -17.75 -23.33 1.45
C SER A 545 -19.24 -23.09 1.67
N ALA A 546 -19.93 -22.54 0.69
CA ALA A 546 -21.33 -22.14 0.83
C ALA A 546 -22.19 -22.73 -0.29
N GLU A 547 -23.45 -23.00 0.07
CA GLU A 547 -24.55 -23.31 -0.86
C GLU A 547 -24.46 -24.70 -1.51
N LEU A 548 -24.71 -25.73 -0.71
CA LEU A 548 -24.96 -27.07 -1.23
C LEU A 548 -26.43 -27.22 -1.67
N GLU A 549 -26.65 -27.62 -2.92
CA GLU A 549 -27.99 -27.99 -3.41
C GLU A 549 -28.50 -29.25 -2.69
N GLU A 550 -29.83 -29.35 -2.56
CA GLU A 550 -30.48 -30.54 -2.00
C GLU A 550 -30.10 -31.80 -2.81
N GLY A 551 -29.84 -32.90 -2.11
CA GLY A 551 -29.54 -34.19 -2.75
C GLY A 551 -28.08 -34.37 -3.22
N LYS A 552 -27.19 -33.38 -3.07
CA LYS A 552 -25.76 -33.56 -3.39
C LYS A 552 -25.08 -34.53 -2.42
N ARG A 553 -24.14 -35.29 -2.95
CA ARG A 553 -23.31 -36.26 -2.22
C ARG A 553 -21.89 -35.72 -2.06
N LEU A 554 -21.31 -35.85 -0.86
CA LEU A 554 -19.91 -35.48 -0.63
C LEU A 554 -18.96 -36.41 -1.37
N ASN A 555 -17.90 -35.83 -1.93
CA ASN A 555 -16.77 -36.56 -2.43
C ASN A 555 -15.86 -36.95 -1.26
N THR A 556 -15.99 -38.18 -0.78
CA THR A 556 -15.26 -38.66 0.41
C THR A 556 -13.74 -38.56 0.24
N SER A 557 -13.22 -38.74 -0.98
CA SER A 557 -11.78 -38.61 -1.27
C SER A 557 -11.31 -37.16 -1.10
N ILE A 558 -12.02 -36.20 -1.69
CA ILE A 558 -11.62 -34.79 -1.61
C ILE A 558 -11.77 -34.25 -0.19
N VAL A 559 -12.86 -34.61 0.52
CA VAL A 559 -13.04 -34.17 1.91
C VAL A 559 -11.94 -34.74 2.80
N LYS A 560 -11.58 -36.02 2.65
CA LYS A 560 -10.46 -36.62 3.40
C LYS A 560 -9.14 -35.94 3.10
N GLN A 561 -8.88 -35.62 1.82
CA GLN A 561 -7.67 -34.93 1.41
C GLN A 561 -7.61 -33.53 2.03
N LEU A 562 -8.67 -32.74 1.92
CA LEU A 562 -8.69 -31.37 2.46
C LEU A 562 -8.72 -31.31 3.99
N CYS A 563 -9.29 -32.31 4.65
CA CYS A 563 -9.32 -32.44 6.11
C CYS A 563 -8.24 -33.42 6.60
N SER A 564 -7.04 -33.36 6.01
CA SER A 564 -5.91 -34.25 6.32
C SER A 564 -4.84 -33.52 7.12
N THR A 565 -4.05 -34.29 7.87
CA THR A 565 -2.77 -33.86 8.43
C THR A 565 -1.58 -34.21 7.53
N ASP A 566 -1.81 -34.96 6.46
CA ASP A 566 -0.79 -35.36 5.49
C ASP A 566 -0.66 -34.34 4.34
N GLU A 567 0.46 -34.39 3.63
CA GLU A 567 0.67 -33.56 2.45
C GLU A 567 -0.34 -33.86 1.35
N ILE A 568 -0.86 -32.79 0.75
CA ILE A 568 -1.78 -32.84 -0.39
C ILE A 568 -1.18 -32.16 -1.60
N TYR A 569 -1.44 -32.72 -2.76
CA TYR A 569 -0.98 -32.20 -4.03
C TYR A 569 -1.95 -31.17 -4.61
N ALA A 570 -1.43 -30.03 -5.08
CA ALA A 570 -2.18 -28.99 -5.75
C ALA A 570 -1.39 -28.38 -6.91
N GLU A 571 -2.10 -27.64 -7.76
CA GLU A 571 -1.54 -27.09 -8.99
C GLU A 571 -2.25 -25.78 -9.34
N LYS A 572 -1.51 -24.67 -9.26
CA LYS A 572 -1.97 -23.39 -9.78
C LYS A 572 -1.99 -23.43 -11.30
N LYS A 573 -2.93 -22.69 -11.90
CA LYS A 573 -3.07 -22.64 -13.36
C LYS A 573 -1.79 -22.09 -14.01
N TYR A 574 -1.23 -22.83 -14.97
CA TYR A 574 0.02 -22.48 -15.68
C TYR A 574 1.30 -22.43 -14.84
N MET A 575 1.27 -22.99 -13.63
CA MET A 575 2.43 -23.03 -12.73
C MET A 575 2.86 -24.46 -12.46
N LYS A 576 4.06 -24.62 -11.88
CA LYS A 576 4.51 -25.94 -11.44
C LYS A 576 3.63 -26.44 -10.30
N PRO A 577 3.28 -27.73 -10.30
CA PRO A 577 2.58 -28.33 -9.18
C PRO A 577 3.43 -28.38 -7.92
N PHE A 578 2.77 -28.52 -6.77
CA PHE A 578 3.42 -28.64 -5.48
C PHE A 578 2.55 -29.39 -4.47
N SER A 579 3.19 -29.82 -3.38
CA SER A 579 2.52 -30.41 -2.24
C SER A 579 2.63 -29.48 -1.03
N PHE A 580 1.60 -29.46 -0.19
CA PHE A 580 1.61 -28.75 1.08
C PHE A 580 0.77 -29.50 2.11
N THR A 581 1.05 -29.30 3.39
CA THR A 581 0.21 -29.84 4.48
C THR A 581 -0.94 -28.87 4.76
N PRO A 582 -2.21 -29.32 4.81
CA PRO A 582 -3.33 -28.46 5.17
C PRO A 582 -3.12 -27.77 6.52
N SER A 583 -3.42 -26.47 6.55
CA SER A 583 -3.34 -25.60 7.73
C SER A 583 -4.70 -25.08 8.17
N HIS A 584 -5.77 -25.50 7.49
CA HIS A 584 -7.09 -24.90 7.59
C HIS A 584 -8.15 -25.85 8.16
N THR A 585 -9.21 -25.25 8.69
CA THR A 585 -10.48 -25.92 8.99
C THR A 585 -11.52 -25.48 7.96
N ILE A 586 -12.34 -26.42 7.48
CA ILE A 586 -13.39 -26.15 6.49
C ILE A 586 -14.74 -25.99 7.18
N VAL A 587 -15.49 -24.95 6.80
CA VAL A 587 -16.86 -24.74 7.19
C VAL A 587 -17.76 -24.76 5.96
N LEU A 588 -18.70 -25.70 5.93
CA LEU A 588 -19.74 -25.83 4.93
C LEU A 588 -21.05 -25.22 5.46
N TYR A 589 -21.52 -24.15 4.82
CA TYR A 589 -22.86 -23.62 5.04
C TYR A 589 -23.87 -24.44 4.24
N THR A 590 -24.88 -24.98 4.91
CA THR A 590 -25.97 -25.65 4.20
C THR A 590 -27.32 -25.58 4.92
N ASN A 591 -28.38 -25.53 4.12
CA ASN A 591 -29.76 -25.70 4.57
C ASN A 591 -30.19 -27.18 4.53
N TYR A 592 -29.45 -28.03 3.82
CA TYR A 592 -29.71 -29.46 3.65
C TYR A 592 -28.46 -30.27 3.99
N LEU A 593 -28.58 -31.26 4.86
CA LEU A 593 -27.43 -32.13 5.16
C LEU A 593 -27.02 -32.89 3.89
N PRO A 594 -25.72 -32.91 3.53
CA PRO A 594 -25.27 -33.62 2.35
C PRO A 594 -25.39 -35.13 2.53
N HIS A 595 -25.58 -35.85 1.43
CA HIS A 595 -25.55 -37.31 1.47
C HIS A 595 -24.12 -37.82 1.63
N VAL A 596 -23.94 -38.76 2.55
CA VAL A 596 -22.67 -39.44 2.82
C VAL A 596 -22.87 -40.92 2.50
N GLY A 597 -21.88 -41.57 1.87
CA GLY A 597 -21.97 -43.01 1.61
C GLY A 597 -22.04 -43.80 2.91
N GLY A 598 -22.99 -44.72 3.03
CA GLY A 598 -23.38 -45.35 4.30
C GLY A 598 -22.31 -46.15 5.07
N ASN A 599 -21.20 -46.56 4.44
CA ASN A 599 -20.20 -47.45 5.04
C ASN A 599 -18.79 -46.84 5.20
N ASP A 600 -18.64 -45.51 5.10
CA ASP A 600 -17.31 -44.87 5.21
C ASP A 600 -17.13 -44.23 6.59
N GLU A 601 -16.71 -45.00 7.60
CA GLU A 601 -16.41 -44.49 8.95
C GLU A 601 -15.36 -43.35 8.93
N GLY A 602 -14.46 -43.40 7.95
CA GLY A 602 -13.42 -42.40 7.77
C GLY A 602 -13.98 -41.02 7.47
N ILE A 603 -15.10 -40.88 6.75
CA ILE A 603 -15.73 -39.58 6.56
C ILE A 603 -16.58 -39.19 7.76
N TRP A 604 -17.31 -40.13 8.38
CA TRP A 604 -18.20 -39.82 9.51
C TRP A 604 -17.47 -39.18 10.70
N ARG A 605 -16.28 -39.67 11.05
CA ARG A 605 -15.46 -39.08 12.12
C ARG A 605 -14.97 -37.65 11.84
N ARG A 606 -15.03 -37.22 10.57
CA ARG A 606 -14.61 -35.89 10.12
C ARG A 606 -15.78 -34.91 10.04
N LEU A 607 -17.03 -35.33 10.23
CA LEU A 607 -18.18 -34.42 10.12
C LEU A 607 -18.58 -33.89 11.50
N ILE A 608 -18.52 -32.58 11.66
CA ILE A 608 -19.01 -31.90 12.87
C ILE A 608 -20.20 -31.04 12.48
N VAL A 609 -21.40 -31.38 12.96
CA VAL A 609 -22.60 -30.62 12.65
C VAL A 609 -22.86 -29.61 13.78
N ILE A 610 -22.81 -28.32 13.44
CA ILE A 610 -23.19 -27.24 14.37
C ILE A 610 -24.56 -26.72 13.94
N PHE A 611 -25.54 -26.88 14.83
CA PHE A 611 -26.90 -26.40 14.60
C PHE A 611 -27.09 -24.99 15.16
N LEU A 612 -27.53 -24.05 14.31
CA LEU A 612 -27.89 -22.70 14.74
C LEU A 612 -29.41 -22.52 14.63
N LYS A 613 -30.04 -22.28 15.79
CA LYS A 613 -31.50 -22.20 15.95
C LYS A 613 -32.06 -20.86 15.42
N PRO A 614 -33.25 -20.85 14.81
CA PRO A 614 -34.02 -19.63 14.61
C PRO A 614 -34.53 -19.08 15.95
N ARG A 615 -34.70 -17.76 16.03
CA ARG A 615 -35.22 -17.01 17.21
C ARG A 615 -36.63 -17.44 17.68
N SER A 616 -37.30 -18.37 17.00
CA SER A 616 -38.73 -18.67 17.18
C SER A 616 -39.08 -20.14 17.51
N LEU A 617 -38.12 -21.00 17.85
CA LEU A 617 -38.42 -22.40 18.20
C LEU A 617 -38.03 -22.72 19.65
N ASN A 618 -39.07 -22.99 20.46
CA ASN A 618 -38.96 -23.47 21.83
C ASN A 618 -38.07 -24.71 21.92
N ALA A 619 -37.29 -24.75 23.00
CA ALA A 619 -36.34 -25.79 23.33
C ALA A 619 -37.04 -27.15 23.54
N THR A 620 -37.17 -27.94 22.49
CA THR A 620 -37.38 -29.39 22.60
C THR A 620 -36.77 -30.04 21.36
N ILE A 621 -36.01 -31.11 21.57
CA ILE A 621 -35.31 -31.94 20.57
C ILE A 621 -33.84 -31.53 20.33
N LEU A 622 -32.95 -31.99 21.21
CA LEU A 622 -31.67 -32.58 20.79
C LEU A 622 -31.12 -33.50 21.92
N LYS A 623 -31.62 -34.73 21.98
CA LYS A 623 -31.04 -35.82 22.78
C LYS A 623 -30.67 -37.03 21.91
N ILE A 624 -30.49 -36.80 20.61
CA ILE A 624 -30.14 -37.83 19.62
C ILE A 624 -28.97 -37.30 18.81
N MET A 625 -27.75 -37.42 19.36
CA MET A 625 -26.48 -37.45 18.61
C MET A 625 -25.23 -37.55 19.51
N LEU A 626 -25.37 -37.74 20.83
CA LEU A 626 -24.25 -38.08 21.73
C LEU A 626 -24.23 -39.57 22.11
N SER A 627 -24.70 -40.46 21.22
CA SER A 627 -24.78 -41.90 21.51
C SER A 627 -24.57 -42.79 20.28
N ILE A 628 -23.74 -42.36 19.33
CA ILE A 628 -23.16 -43.25 18.30
C ILE A 628 -21.68 -42.93 18.20
#